data_AF-A0A1I7ILZ1-F1
#
_entry.id   AF-A0A1I7ILZ1-F1
#
_cell.length_a   1.000
_cell.length_b   1.000
_cell.length_c   1.000
_cell.angle_alpha   90.00
_cell.angle_beta   90.00
_cell.angle_gamma   90.00
#
_symmetry.space_group_name_H-M   'P 1'
#
loop_
_entity.id
_entity.type
_entity.pdbx_description
1 polymer ?
#
loop_
_entity_poly.entity_id
_entity_poly.type
_entity_poly.pdbx_seq_one_letter_code
_entity_poly.pdbx_strand_id
1 'polypeptide(L)'
;MQKEIRKFVAAISTLGLLAGCSETGTIEAKKDDTSAPAQNIKPFVDHDGLARGYENRARKLLEIAAKHQKRLQYYEDKKSLYGRHGQDSKAQAIALVQKYKLACKLAAEKATEFAFHHRTGSQLAKRNYIASTASH
;
A
#
# COMPACT_ATOMS: atom_id res chain seq x y z
N MET A 1 13.12 -35.17 -18.17
CA MET A 1 12.37 -34.01 -17.63
C MET A 1 13.07 -33.32 -16.45
N GLN A 2 13.52 -34.04 -15.41
CA GLN A 2 14.18 -33.45 -14.23
C GLN A 2 15.52 -32.74 -14.48
N LYS A 3 16.28 -33.16 -15.51
CA LYS A 3 17.60 -32.60 -15.85
C LYS A 3 17.50 -31.22 -16.52
N GLU A 4 16.43 -30.98 -17.28
CA GLU A 4 16.21 -29.71 -17.98
C GLU A 4 15.69 -28.64 -17.02
N ILE A 5 14.81 -29.01 -16.07
CA ILE A 5 14.31 -28.10 -15.04
C ILE A 5 15.45 -27.59 -14.15
N ARG A 6 16.41 -28.45 -13.78
CA ARG A 6 17.59 -28.03 -12.98
C ARG A 6 18.49 -27.04 -13.71
N LYS A 7 18.64 -27.16 -15.04
CA LYS A 7 19.39 -26.19 -15.86
C LYS A 7 18.68 -24.84 -15.92
N PHE A 8 17.35 -24.84 -16.05
CA PHE A 8 16.55 -23.62 -16.01
C PHE A 8 16.60 -22.93 -14.63
N VAL A 9 16.53 -23.68 -13.54
CA VAL A 9 16.65 -23.12 -12.17
C VAL A 9 18.06 -22.56 -11.92
N ALA A 10 19.11 -23.23 -12.40
CA ALA A 10 20.48 -22.73 -12.30
C ALA A 10 20.71 -21.46 -13.13
N ALA A 11 20.09 -21.34 -14.32
CA ALA A 11 20.22 -20.18 -15.19
C ALA A 11 19.49 -18.93 -14.67
N ILE A 12 18.40 -19.08 -13.91
CA ILE A 12 17.65 -17.94 -13.34
C ILE A 12 18.38 -17.38 -12.11
N SER A 13 19.14 -18.20 -11.37
CA SER A 13 19.80 -17.79 -10.13
C SER A 13 20.97 -16.80 -10.33
N THR A 14 21.53 -16.68 -11.54
CA THR A 14 22.63 -15.76 -11.84
C THR A 14 22.16 -14.37 -12.26
N LEU A 15 20.89 -14.19 -12.62
CA LEU A 15 20.36 -12.91 -13.10
C LEU A 15 19.89 -11.97 -11.97
N GLY A 16 19.84 -12.46 -10.73
CA GLY A 16 19.31 -11.72 -9.57
C GLY A 16 20.32 -10.83 -8.83
N LEU A 17 21.59 -10.75 -9.25
CA LEU A 17 22.67 -10.19 -8.43
C LEU A 17 23.25 -8.83 -8.92
N LEU A 18 22.57 -8.10 -9.80
CA LEU A 18 23.07 -6.81 -10.35
C LEU A 18 22.03 -5.66 -10.23
N ALA A 19 21.52 -5.40 -9.04
CA ALA A 19 20.65 -4.24 -8.79
C ALA A 19 21.02 -3.44 -7.52
N GLY A 20 22.30 -3.44 -7.12
CA GLY A 20 22.71 -2.89 -5.83
C GLY A 20 24.06 -2.18 -5.82
N CYS A 21 24.33 -1.30 -6.79
CA CYS A 21 25.36 -0.26 -6.66
C CYS A 21 24.90 1.00 -7.44
N SER A 22 24.06 1.83 -6.82
CA SER A 22 23.99 3.23 -7.23
C SER A 22 24.88 4.01 -6.27
N GLU A 23 26.08 4.31 -6.73
CA GLU A 23 26.92 5.37 -6.16
C GLU A 23 26.09 6.65 -6.14
N THR A 24 25.96 7.27 -4.96
CA THR A 24 25.63 8.70 -4.88
C THR A 24 26.90 9.39 -4.43
N GLY A 25 27.27 10.39 -5.21
CA GLY A 25 28.62 10.91 -5.32
C GLY A 25 29.27 11.30 -4.00
N THR A 26 30.57 11.06 -3.96
CA THR A 26 31.55 11.79 -3.15
C THR A 26 31.27 13.29 -3.27
N ILE A 27 30.59 13.87 -2.28
CA ILE A 27 30.67 15.31 -2.06
C ILE A 27 32.00 15.53 -1.33
N GLU A 28 32.92 16.22 -2.01
CA GLU A 28 34.18 16.68 -1.47
C GLU A 28 34.00 17.26 -0.07
N ALA A 29 34.63 16.63 0.92
CA ALA A 29 34.81 17.22 2.23
C ALA A 29 35.86 18.34 2.13
N LYS A 30 35.45 19.51 1.62
CA LYS A 30 36.13 20.75 1.96
C LYS A 30 35.72 21.10 3.38
N LYS A 31 36.60 20.76 4.33
CA LYS A 31 36.60 21.32 5.69
C LYS A 31 36.59 22.84 5.56
N ASP A 32 35.44 23.44 5.85
CA ASP A 32 35.39 24.79 6.36
C ASP A 32 34.67 24.70 7.70
N ASP A 33 35.37 25.14 8.74
CA ASP A 33 34.92 25.13 10.11
C ASP A 33 33.71 26.06 10.26
N THR A 34 32.51 25.52 10.11
CA THR A 34 31.30 26.15 10.63
C THR A 34 30.38 25.05 11.11
N SER A 35 30.36 24.87 12.43
CA SER A 35 29.41 24.04 13.17
C SER A 35 27.98 24.60 13.03
N ALA A 36 27.40 24.50 11.85
CA ALA A 36 25.96 24.59 11.71
C ALA A 36 25.38 23.27 12.24
N PRO A 37 24.50 23.28 13.26
CA PRO A 37 23.83 22.07 13.66
C PRO A 37 23.03 21.60 12.46
N ALA A 38 23.35 20.41 11.94
CA ALA A 38 22.57 19.74 10.91
C ALA A 38 21.14 19.61 11.44
N GLN A 39 20.28 20.57 11.09
CA GLN A 39 18.87 20.52 11.38
C GLN A 39 18.37 19.30 10.63
N ASN A 40 18.12 18.24 11.39
CA ASN A 40 17.58 16.98 10.95
C ASN A 40 16.13 17.26 10.54
N ILE A 41 15.93 17.87 9.37
CA ILE A 41 14.61 18.14 8.80
C ILE A 41 14.06 16.78 8.38
N LYS A 42 13.48 16.05 9.34
CA LYS A 42 12.64 14.89 9.02
C LYS A 42 11.53 15.40 8.09
N PRO A 43 11.31 14.77 6.93
CA PRO A 43 10.16 15.10 6.09
C PRO A 43 8.89 14.99 6.95
N PHE A 44 8.12 16.09 7.03
CA PHE A 44 6.82 16.06 7.69
C PHE A 44 5.89 15.17 6.86
N VAL A 45 5.65 13.94 7.34
CA VAL A 45 4.71 13.02 6.70
C VAL A 45 3.30 13.44 7.14
N ASP A 46 2.50 13.91 6.18
CA ASP A 46 1.08 14.20 6.40
C ASP A 46 0.29 12.89 6.55
N HIS A 47 0.32 12.33 7.75
CA HIS A 47 -0.39 11.10 8.10
C HIS A 47 -1.93 11.24 7.96
N ASP A 48 -2.48 12.44 8.12
CA ASP A 48 -3.91 12.69 7.95
C ASP A 48 -4.31 12.68 6.47
N GLY A 49 -3.49 13.30 5.61
CA GLY A 49 -3.65 13.23 4.16
C GLY A 49 -3.58 11.80 3.65
N LEU A 50 -2.62 11.00 4.17
CA LEU A 50 -2.50 9.59 3.84
C LEU A 50 -3.73 8.79 4.30
N ALA A 51 -4.18 8.98 5.55
CA ALA A 51 -5.37 8.29 6.07
C ALA A 51 -6.61 8.58 5.20
N ARG A 52 -6.90 9.85 4.91
CA ARG A 52 -8.00 10.26 4.03
C ARG A 52 -7.86 9.68 2.62
N GLY A 53 -6.64 9.62 2.08
CA GLY A 53 -6.36 9.02 0.78
C GLY A 53 -6.76 7.54 0.72
N TYR A 54 -6.40 6.77 1.76
CA TYR A 54 -6.76 5.37 1.86
C TYR A 54 -8.26 5.15 2.13
N GLU A 55 -8.92 6.01 2.92
CA GLU A 55 -10.39 5.97 3.10
C GLU A 55 -11.13 6.20 1.78
N ASN A 56 -10.72 7.21 1.01
CA ASN A 56 -11.28 7.49 -0.31
C ASN A 56 -11.08 6.30 -1.25
N ARG A 57 -9.90 5.68 -1.22
CA ARG A 57 -9.60 4.46 -1.99
C ARG A 57 -10.50 3.30 -1.57
N ALA A 58 -10.70 3.07 -0.27
CA ALA A 58 -11.58 2.03 0.23
C ALA A 58 -13.03 2.24 -0.27
N ARG A 59 -13.55 3.47 -0.19
CA ARG A 59 -14.89 3.83 -0.70
C ARG A 59 -15.04 3.50 -2.18
N LYS A 60 -14.07 3.90 -3.01
CA LYS A 60 -14.09 3.62 -4.46
C LYS A 60 -14.03 2.12 -4.77
N LEU A 61 -13.26 1.35 -4.01
CA LEU A 61 -13.18 -0.11 -4.16
C LEU A 61 -14.50 -0.78 -3.77
N LEU A 62 -15.17 -0.28 -2.73
CA LEU A 62 -16.49 -0.76 -2.34
C LEU A 62 -17.54 -0.48 -3.42
N GLU A 63 -17.54 0.71 -4.02
CA GLU A 63 -18.41 1.03 -5.16
C GLU A 63 -18.19 0.09 -6.35
N ILE A 64 -16.93 -0.23 -6.67
CA ILE A 64 -16.60 -1.18 -7.73
C ILE A 64 -17.10 -2.59 -7.38
N ALA A 65 -16.90 -3.05 -6.15
CA ALA A 65 -17.43 -4.33 -5.69
C ALA A 65 -18.96 -4.38 -5.82
N ALA A 66 -19.66 -3.31 -5.45
CA ALA A 66 -21.11 -3.20 -5.58
C ALA A 66 -21.58 -3.28 -7.05
N LYS A 67 -20.84 -2.66 -7.99
CA LYS A 67 -21.12 -2.77 -9.43
C LYS A 67 -21.02 -4.21 -9.93
N HIS A 68 -19.98 -4.95 -9.53
CA HIS A 68 -19.84 -6.35 -9.89
C HIS A 68 -20.89 -7.24 -9.21
N GLN A 69 -21.30 -6.90 -7.99
CA GLN A 69 -22.37 -7.63 -7.29
C GLN A 69 -23.74 -7.45 -7.97
N LYS A 70 -24.05 -6.23 -8.47
CA LYS A 70 -25.25 -6.02 -9.30
C LYS A 70 -25.21 -6.83 -10.59
N ARG A 71 -24.05 -6.91 -11.24
CA ARG A 71 -23.87 -7.73 -12.45
C ARG A 71 -24.07 -9.22 -12.16
N LEU A 72 -23.53 -9.71 -11.03
CA LEU A 72 -23.73 -11.08 -10.58
C LEU A 72 -25.22 -11.38 -10.41
N GLN A 73 -25.95 -10.51 -9.73
CA GLN A 73 -27.39 -10.67 -9.52
C GLN A 73 -28.17 -10.72 -10.84
N TYR A 74 -27.82 -9.85 -11.80
CA TYR A 74 -28.39 -9.89 -13.15
C TYR A 74 -28.18 -11.25 -13.86
N TYR A 75 -27.00 -11.87 -13.72
CA TYR A 75 -26.75 -13.19 -14.29
C TYR A 75 -27.52 -14.30 -13.57
N GLU A 76 -27.70 -14.18 -12.26
CA GLU A 76 -28.47 -15.14 -11.47
C GLU A 76 -29.97 -15.08 -11.81
N ASP A 77 -30.51 -13.87 -11.95
CA ASP A 77 -31.91 -13.65 -12.34
C ASP A 77 -32.21 -14.17 -13.75
N LYS A 78 -31.22 -14.13 -14.64
CA LYS A 78 -31.33 -14.56 -16.05
C LYS A 78 -30.62 -15.90 -16.33
N LYS A 79 -30.44 -16.72 -15.30
CA LYS A 79 -29.78 -18.03 -15.36
C LYS A 79 -30.23 -18.91 -16.54
N SER A 80 -31.52 -18.91 -16.88
CA SER A 80 -32.06 -19.75 -17.97
C SER A 80 -31.64 -19.29 -19.37
N LEU A 81 -31.24 -18.02 -19.53
CA LEU A 81 -30.90 -17.43 -20.82
C LEU A 81 -29.43 -17.64 -21.20
N TYR A 82 -28.56 -17.88 -20.22
CA TYR A 82 -27.13 -17.93 -20.43
C TYR A 82 -26.60 -19.32 -20.05
N GLY A 83 -26.23 -20.10 -21.07
CA GLY A 83 -25.58 -21.41 -20.92
C GLY A 83 -24.14 -21.28 -20.39
N ARG A 84 -23.18 -21.99 -20.99
CA ARG A 84 -21.78 -22.02 -20.53
C ARG A 84 -21.14 -20.63 -20.36
N HIS A 85 -21.38 -19.72 -21.31
CA HIS A 85 -20.90 -18.33 -21.25
C HIS A 85 -21.45 -17.54 -20.04
N GLY A 86 -22.66 -17.88 -19.57
CA GLY A 86 -23.25 -17.30 -18.35
C GLY A 86 -22.53 -17.76 -17.09
N GLN A 87 -22.12 -19.03 -17.06
CA GLN A 87 -21.36 -19.60 -15.94
C GLN A 87 -19.98 -18.96 -15.82
N ASP A 88 -19.27 -18.78 -16.94
CA ASP A 88 -17.96 -18.11 -16.94
C ASP A 88 -18.07 -16.64 -16.51
N SER A 89 -19.08 -15.92 -17.03
CA SER A 89 -19.35 -14.54 -16.64
C SER A 89 -19.73 -14.40 -15.17
N LYS A 90 -20.48 -15.36 -14.63
CA LYS A 90 -20.83 -15.46 -13.20
C LYS A 90 -19.58 -15.68 -12.34
N ALA A 91 -18.75 -16.65 -12.71
CA ALA A 91 -17.50 -16.94 -12.00
C ALA A 91 -16.58 -15.72 -11.98
N GLN A 92 -16.44 -15.04 -13.12
CA GLN A 92 -15.67 -13.81 -13.22
C GLN A 92 -16.24 -12.70 -12.32
N ALA A 93 -17.56 -12.50 -12.30
CA ALA A 93 -18.19 -11.50 -11.45
C ALA A 93 -17.95 -11.79 -9.95
N ILE A 94 -18.07 -13.06 -9.52
CA ILE A 94 -17.77 -13.49 -8.15
C ILE A 94 -16.31 -13.17 -7.78
N ALA A 95 -15.37 -13.58 -8.63
CA ALA A 95 -13.95 -13.34 -8.39
C ALA A 95 -13.63 -11.85 -8.27
N LEU A 96 -14.24 -11.01 -9.11
CA LEU A 96 -14.07 -9.55 -9.05
C LEU A 96 -14.66 -8.96 -7.77
N VAL A 97 -15.87 -9.38 -7.36
CA VAL A 97 -16.47 -8.92 -6.09
C VAL A 97 -15.54 -9.24 -4.91
N GLN A 98 -15.03 -10.47 -4.84
CA GLN A 98 -14.13 -10.90 -3.76
C GLN A 98 -12.82 -10.10 -3.78
N LYS A 99 -12.20 -9.94 -4.96
CA LYS A 99 -10.97 -9.16 -5.13
C LYS A 99 -11.13 -7.72 -4.65
N TYR A 100 -12.21 -7.05 -5.04
CA TYR A 100 -12.41 -5.65 -4.67
C TYR A 100 -12.83 -5.47 -3.20
N LYS A 101 -13.58 -6.41 -2.61
CA LYS A 101 -13.86 -6.42 -1.17
C LYS A 101 -12.57 -6.60 -0.35
N LEU A 102 -11.70 -7.52 -0.74
CA LEU A 102 -10.41 -7.70 -0.07
C LEU A 102 -9.54 -6.44 -0.18
N ALA A 103 -9.45 -5.85 -1.38
CA ALA A 103 -8.70 -4.62 -1.58
C ALA A 103 -9.28 -3.45 -0.75
N CYS A 104 -10.61 -3.36 -0.63
CA CYS A 104 -11.28 -2.38 0.22
C CYS A 104 -10.88 -2.56 1.70
N LYS A 105 -10.89 -3.80 2.20
CA LYS A 105 -10.48 -4.11 3.58
C LYS A 105 -9.03 -3.68 3.83
N LEU A 106 -8.10 -4.04 2.96
CA LEU A 106 -6.69 -3.65 3.07
C LEU A 106 -6.49 -2.12 3.03
N ALA A 107 -7.26 -1.41 2.19
CA ALA A 107 -7.22 0.04 2.15
C ALA A 107 -7.76 0.66 3.45
N ALA A 108 -8.85 0.13 4.00
CA ALA A 108 -9.37 0.58 5.29
C ALA A 108 -8.38 0.32 6.44
N GLU A 109 -7.73 -0.84 6.47
CA GLU A 109 -6.68 -1.15 7.45
C GLU A 109 -5.52 -0.14 7.35
N LYS A 110 -5.05 0.18 6.14
CA LYS A 110 -4.03 1.21 5.95
C LYS A 110 -4.48 2.58 6.42
N ALA A 111 -5.72 2.98 6.18
CA ALA A 111 -6.25 4.23 6.72
C ALA A 111 -6.19 4.26 8.25
N THR A 112 -6.58 3.17 8.92
CA THR A 112 -6.54 3.07 10.39
C THR A 112 -5.11 3.12 10.93
N GLU A 113 -4.15 2.51 10.25
CA GLU A 113 -2.73 2.55 10.61
C GLU A 113 -2.19 3.99 10.58
N PHE A 114 -2.42 4.73 9.48
CA PHE A 114 -1.96 6.11 9.37
C PHE A 114 -2.63 7.03 10.39
N ALA A 115 -3.94 6.88 10.62
CA ALA A 115 -4.66 7.65 11.64
C ALA A 115 -4.13 7.36 13.06
N PHE A 116 -3.78 6.11 13.35
CA PHE A 116 -3.19 5.71 14.64
C PHE A 116 -1.81 6.33 14.87
N HIS A 117 -0.94 6.29 13.85
CA HIS A 117 0.38 6.91 13.93
C HIS A 117 0.30 8.43 14.15
N HIS A 118 -0.61 9.12 13.45
CA HIS A 118 -0.85 10.54 13.67
C HIS A 118 -1.27 10.85 15.13
N ARG A 119 -2.25 10.10 15.65
CA ARG A 119 -2.75 10.28 17.02
C ARG A 119 -1.67 10.04 18.07
N THR A 120 -0.88 8.99 17.91
CA THR A 120 0.19 8.64 18.86
C THR A 120 1.30 9.69 18.82
N GLY A 121 1.71 10.13 17.61
CA GLY A 121 2.72 11.18 17.45
C GLY A 121 2.30 12.51 18.06
N SER A 122 1.06 12.96 17.80
CA SER A 122 0.52 14.21 18.36
C SER A 122 0.39 14.18 19.89
N GLN A 123 -0.01 13.04 20.47
CA GLN A 123 -0.06 12.87 21.92
C GLN A 123 1.32 12.93 22.57
N LEU A 124 2.33 12.28 21.99
CA LEU A 124 3.70 12.33 22.47
C LEU A 124 4.26 13.76 22.39
N ALA A 125 4.04 14.46 21.28
CA ALA A 125 4.44 15.86 21.11
C ALA A 125 3.80 16.77 22.18
N LYS A 126 2.50 16.61 22.45
CA LYS A 126 1.79 17.37 23.49
C LYS A 126 2.34 17.09 24.89
N ARG A 127 2.63 15.83 25.23
CA ARG A 127 3.23 15.46 26.53
C ARG A 127 4.61 16.08 26.72
N ASN A 128 5.44 16.04 25.68
CA ASN A 128 6.78 16.64 25.71
C ASN A 128 6.71 18.16 25.88
N TYR A 129 5.78 18.83 25.20
CA TYR A 129 5.55 20.27 25.37
C TYR A 129 5.17 20.62 26.82
N ILE A 130 4.18 19.91 27.40
CA ILE A 130 3.76 20.13 28.79
C ILE A 130 4.92 19.91 29.78
N ALA A 131 5.70 18.84 29.60
CA ALA A 131 6.85 18.55 30.45
C ALA A 131 7.94 19.64 30.34
N SER A 132 8.18 20.17 29.14
CA SER A 132 9.12 21.26 28.92
C SER A 132 8.67 22.56 29.58
N THR A 133 7.38 22.88 29.54
CA THR A 133 6.84 24.10 30.16
C THR A 133 6.72 24.01 31.68
N ALA A 134 6.61 22.80 32.23
CA ALA A 134 6.54 22.59 33.68
C ALA A 134 7.92 22.52 34.36
N SER A 135 9.00 22.47 33.57
CA SER A 135 10.39 22.44 34.06
C SER A 135 11.05 23.83 34.10
N HIS A 136 10.27 24.89 33.83
CA HIS A 136 10.65 26.31 33.90
C HIS A 136 9.76 27.02 34.91
#